data_AF-A0A7W1H912-F1
#
_entry.id   AF-A0A7W1H912-F1
#
_cell.length_a   1.000
_cell.length_b   1.000
_cell.length_c   1.000
_cell.angle_alpha   90.00
_cell.angle_beta   90.00
_cell.angle_gamma   90.00
#
_symmetry.space_group_name_H-M   'P 1'
#
loop_
_entity.id
_entity.type
_entity.pdbx_description
1 polymer ?
#
loop_
_entity_poly.entity_id
_entity_poly.type
_entity_poly.pdbx_seq_one_letter_code
_entity_poly.pdbx_strand_id
1 'polypeptide(L)'
;MKPFRGPDGTSWGVEVKVPGASNAMIVFHHPAGKTARNDRYAWFNWSGPEARSVTSRVSSGKIAEKLNEENLSGLFRRSMPISRPAISPPALVGD
;
A
#
# COMPACT_ATOMS: atom_id res chain seq x y z
N MET A 1 5.37 -8.34 -5.45
CA MET A 1 4.11 -7.57 -5.56
C MET A 1 3.03 -8.52 -6.02
N LYS A 2 1.83 -8.44 -5.42
CA LYS A 2 0.68 -9.29 -5.76
C LYS A 2 -0.26 -8.54 -6.70
N PRO A 3 -0.74 -9.10 -7.82
CA PRO A 3 -1.73 -8.42 -8.65
C PRO A 3 -3.10 -8.39 -7.94
N PHE A 4 -3.85 -7.30 -8.11
CA PHE A 4 -5.22 -7.14 -7.64
C PHE A 4 -6.06 -6.49 -8.73
N ARG A 5 -7.27 -7.02 -8.97
CA ARG A 5 -8.20 -6.42 -9.93
C ARG A 5 -9.14 -5.47 -9.20
N GLY A 6 -9.10 -4.20 -9.56
CA GLY A 6 -10.01 -3.19 -9.04
C GLY A 6 -11.47 -3.45 -9.47
N PRO A 7 -12.44 -2.83 -8.81
CA PRO A 7 -13.87 -2.96 -9.14
C PRO A 7 -14.21 -2.48 -10.56
N ASP A 8 -13.39 -1.57 -11.08
CA ASP A 8 -13.40 -1.00 -12.43
C ASP A 8 -12.70 -1.89 -13.47
N GLY A 9 -12.18 -3.05 -13.08
CA GLY A 9 -11.50 -4.00 -13.96
C GLY A 9 -10.01 -3.72 -14.17
N THR A 10 -9.49 -2.59 -13.68
CA THR A 10 -8.08 -2.19 -13.73
C THR A 10 -7.18 -3.14 -12.93
N SER A 11 -6.03 -3.49 -13.47
CA SER A 11 -5.03 -4.35 -12.79
C SER A 11 -4.05 -3.52 -11.98
N TRP A 12 -4.14 -3.62 -10.66
CA TRP A 12 -3.28 -2.92 -9.70
C TRP A 12 -2.17 -3.83 -9.17
N GLY A 13 -1.00 -3.25 -8.89
CA GLY A 13 0.07 -3.92 -8.15
C GLY A 13 -0.08 -3.69 -6.65
N VAL A 14 -0.09 -4.74 -5.84
CA VAL A 14 -0.16 -4.63 -4.37
C VAL A 14 1.22 -4.84 -3.76
N GLU A 15 1.61 -3.89 -2.93
CA GLU A 15 2.82 -3.92 -2.11
C GLU A 15 2.44 -3.79 -0.62
N VAL A 16 3.03 -4.64 0.21
CA VAL A 16 2.82 -4.62 1.66
C VAL A 16 4.06 -4.03 2.32
N LYS A 17 3.89 -2.90 3.01
CA LYS A 17 4.93 -2.28 3.83
C LYS A 17 4.58 -2.46 5.29
N VAL A 18 5.51 -2.95 6.10
CA VAL A 18 5.28 -3.26 7.51
C VAL A 18 6.15 -2.34 8.37
N PRO A 19 5.68 -1.12 8.69
CA PRO A 19 6.46 -0.17 9.48
C PRO A 19 6.56 -0.54 10.96
N GLY A 20 5.78 -1.52 11.46
CA GLY A 20 5.79 -1.92 12.86
C GLY A 20 5.17 -3.30 13.10
N ALA A 21 5.13 -3.71 14.37
CA ALA A 21 4.69 -5.05 14.78
C ALA A 21 3.20 -5.33 14.53
N SER A 22 2.35 -4.30 14.55
CA SER A 22 0.88 -4.45 14.59
C SER A 22 0.16 -3.81 13.40
N ASN A 23 0.88 -3.14 12.49
CA ASN A 23 0.27 -2.36 11.42
C ASN A 23 1.04 -2.55 10.12
N ALA A 24 0.30 -2.78 9.04
CA ALA A 24 0.81 -2.85 7.69
C ALA A 24 0.15 -1.79 6.82
N MET A 25 0.95 -1.11 6.02
CA MET A 25 0.49 -0.24 4.94
C MET A 25 0.41 -1.07 3.66
N ILE A 26 -0.78 -1.11 3.08
CA ILE A 26 -1.04 -1.76 1.81
C ILE A 26 -1.04 -0.67 0.74
N VAL A 27 -0.11 -0.75 -0.19
CA VAL A 27 0.03 0.20 -1.30
C VAL A 27 -0.48 -0.46 -2.57
N PHE A 28 -1.42 0.19 -3.23
CA PHE A 28 -1.98 -0.16 -4.52
C PHE A 28 -1.34 0.75 -5.58
N HIS A 29 -0.56 0.14 -6.47
CA HIS A 29 0.11 0.80 -7.58
C HIS A 29 -0.77 0.73 -8.83
N HIS A 30 -1.08 1.88 -9.40
CA HIS A 30 -1.89 1.95 -10.61
C HIS A 30 -1.07 1.48 -11.83
N PRO A 31 -1.66 0.77 -12.82
CA PRO A 31 -0.90 0.23 -13.96
C PRO A 31 -0.31 1.32 -14.88
N ALA A 32 -0.91 2.51 -14.91
CA ALA A 32 -0.29 3.66 -15.58
C ALA A 32 0.99 4.15 -14.86
N GLY A 33 1.34 3.59 -13.71
CA GLY A 33 2.62 3.77 -13.04
C GLY A 33 2.87 5.20 -12.54
N LYS A 34 4.16 5.57 -12.47
CA LYS A 34 4.64 6.85 -11.92
C LYS A 34 4.12 8.09 -12.66
N THR A 35 3.56 7.94 -13.86
CA THR A 35 3.07 9.06 -14.68
C THR A 35 1.67 9.51 -14.27
N ALA A 36 0.85 8.62 -13.69
CA ALA A 36 -0.55 8.91 -13.40
C ALA A 36 -0.83 9.38 -11.97
N ARG A 37 0.14 9.33 -11.04
CA ARG A 37 -0.02 9.74 -9.62
C ARG A 37 -1.25 9.13 -8.90
N ASN A 38 -1.74 8.00 -9.40
CA ASN A 38 -2.98 7.38 -8.93
C ASN A 38 -2.75 6.24 -7.93
N ASP A 39 -1.55 6.15 -7.36
CA ASP A 39 -1.28 5.15 -6.33
C ASP A 39 -2.14 5.43 -5.11
N ARG A 40 -2.61 4.37 -4.46
CA ARG A 40 -3.48 4.44 -3.28
C ARG A 40 -2.86 3.67 -2.14
N TYR A 41 -3.17 4.04 -0.90
CA TYR A 41 -2.76 3.29 0.27
C TYR A 41 -3.93 3.04 1.22
N ALA A 42 -3.87 1.93 1.93
CA ALA A 42 -4.78 1.61 3.01
C ALA A 42 -4.00 1.02 4.20
N TRP A 43 -4.43 1.36 5.41
CA TRP A 43 -3.89 0.74 6.62
C TRP A 43 -4.63 -0.57 6.92
N PHE A 44 -3.84 -1.59 7.23
CA PHE A 44 -4.29 -2.89 7.69
C PHE A 44 -3.73 -3.15 9.09
N ASN A 45 -4.63 -3.27 10.06
CA ASN A 45 -4.27 -3.58 11.43
C ASN A 45 -4.18 -5.09 11.59
N TRP A 46 -3.03 -5.59 12.01
CA TRP A 46 -2.84 -7.01 12.30
C TRP A 46 -3.36 -7.31 13.71
N SER A 47 -4.25 -8.30 13.83
CA SER A 47 -4.83 -8.74 15.10
C SER A 47 -4.42 -10.16 15.51
N GLY A 48 -3.38 -10.74 14.88
CA GLY A 48 -2.86 -12.06 15.23
C GLY A 48 -2.11 -12.08 16.57
N PRO A 49 -1.71 -13.26 17.07
CA PRO A 49 -1.00 -13.40 18.35
C PRO A 49 0.31 -12.58 18.40
N GLU A 50 0.97 -12.38 17.26
CA GLU A 50 2.16 -11.51 17.15
C GLU A 50 1.85 -10.03 17.39
N ALA A 51 0.59 -9.59 17.24
CA ALA A 51 0.17 -8.20 17.54
C ALA A 51 0.29 -7.85 19.03
N ARG A 52 0.41 -8.84 19.91
CA ARG A 52 0.57 -8.65 21.37
C ARG A 52 2.01 -8.39 21.78
N SER A 53 2.97 -8.45 20.85
CA SER A 53 4.39 -8.30 21.14
C SER A 53 5.00 -7.22 20.26
N VAL A 54 5.28 -6.04 20.83
CA VAL A 54 5.86 -4.88 20.13
C VAL A 54 7.26 -5.13 19.56
N THR A 55 7.94 -6.18 20.03
CA THR A 55 9.25 -6.64 19.53
C THR A 55 9.15 -7.67 18.41
N SER A 56 7.98 -8.30 18.22
CA SER A 56 7.77 -9.28 17.15
C SER A 56 7.39 -8.57 15.86
N ARG A 57 8.22 -8.70 14.83
CA ARG A 57 7.85 -8.26 13.48
C ARG A 57 6.95 -9.32 12.84
N VAL A 58 5.70 -8.97 12.55
CA VAL A 58 4.88 -9.80 11.67
C VAL A 58 5.55 -9.83 10.30
N SER A 59 5.85 -11.04 9.81
CA SER A 59 6.41 -11.21 8.48
C SER A 59 5.42 -10.69 7.44
N SER A 60 5.90 -9.90 6.48
CA SER A 60 5.13 -9.44 5.33
C SER A 60 4.49 -10.61 4.56
N GLY A 61 5.10 -11.80 4.60
CA GLY A 61 4.55 -13.03 4.03
C GLY A 61 3.23 -13.45 4.68
N LYS A 62 3.15 -13.50 6.01
CA LYS A 62 1.92 -13.86 6.75
C LYS A 62 0.78 -12.86 6.52
N ILE A 63 1.13 -11.57 6.42
CA ILE A 63 0.15 -10.54 6.06
C ILE A 63 -0.34 -10.75 4.62
N ALA A 64 0.56 -11.03 3.68
CA ALA A 64 0.20 -11.29 2.29
C ALA A 64 -0.69 -12.54 2.11
N GLU A 65 -0.51 -13.58 2.92
CA GLU A 65 -1.37 -14.78 2.94
C GLU A 65 -2.79 -14.46 3.41
N LYS A 66 -2.95 -13.57 4.40
CA LYS A 66 -4.26 -13.09 4.89
C LYS A 66 -4.94 -12.10 3.94
N LEU A 67 -4.18 -11.44 3.07
CA LEU A 67 -4.71 -10.53 2.05
C LEU A 67 -5.29 -11.30 0.86
N ASN A 68 -6.46 -11.90 1.09
CA ASN A 68 -7.31 -12.46 0.05
C ASN A 68 -8.03 -11.34 -0.73
N GLU A 69 -8.72 -11.71 -1.80
CA GLU A 69 -9.35 -10.77 -2.72
C GLU A 69 -10.46 -9.95 -2.07
N GLU A 70 -11.21 -10.53 -1.14
CA GLU A 70 -12.24 -9.85 -0.35
C GLU A 70 -11.64 -8.77 0.57
N ASN A 71 -10.59 -9.10 1.31
CA ASN A 71 -9.88 -8.14 2.16
C ASN A 71 -9.25 -7.02 1.33
N LEU A 72 -8.64 -7.36 0.19
CA LEU A 72 -8.07 -6.38 -0.73
C LEU A 72 -9.14 -5.46 -1.32
N SER A 73 -10.30 -5.99 -1.68
CA SER A 73 -11.43 -5.20 -2.17
C SER A 73 -11.93 -4.23 -1.09
N GLY A 74 -12.10 -4.71 0.15
CA GLY A 74 -12.47 -3.87 1.29
C GLY A 74 -11.42 -2.82 1.63
N LEU A 75 -10.13 -3.15 1.53
CA LEU A 75 -9.01 -2.21 1.69
C LEU A 75 -8.98 -1.17 0.58
N PHE A 76 -9.18 -1.59 -0.67
CA PHE A 76 -9.17 -0.71 -1.83
C PHE A 76 -10.31 0.29 -1.78
N ARG A 77 -11.52 -0.14 -1.39
CA ARG A 77 -12.69 0.75 -1.23
C ARG A 77 -12.45 1.87 -0.22
N ARG A 78 -11.70 1.61 0.86
CA ARG A 78 -11.33 2.61 1.88
C ARG A 78 -9.96 3.24 1.66
N SER A 79 -9.28 2.91 0.57
CA SER A 79 -7.91 3.38 0.31
C SER A 79 -7.91 4.86 -0.05
N MET A 80 -6.89 5.57 0.41
CA MET A 80 -6.67 6.99 0.18
C MET A 80 -5.61 7.20 -0.93
N PRO A 81 -5.72 8.26 -1.74
CA PRO A 81 -4.70 8.58 -2.72
C PRO A 81 -3.38 8.92 -2.04
N ILE A 82 -2.26 8.41 -2.59
CA ILE A 82 -0.92 8.82 -2.15
C ILE A 82 -0.61 10.17 -2.79
N SER A 83 -0.80 11.24 -2.02
CA SER A 83 -0.32 12.56 -2.41
C SER A 83 1.20 12.54 -2.43
N ARG A 84 1.80 12.68 -3.61
CA ARG A 84 3.23 12.95 -3.74
C ARG A 84 3.41 14.47 -3.78
N PRO A 85 4.25 15.07 -2.91
CA PRO A 85 4.60 16.47 -3.08
C PRO A 85 5.16 16.66 -4.49
N ALA A 86 4.76 17.74 -5.15
CA ALA A 86 5.36 18.11 -6.42
C ALA A 86 6.87 18.22 -6.19
N ILE A 87 7.65 17.44 -6.92
CA ILE A 87 9.10 17.65 -6.94
C ILE A 87 9.27 18.99 -7.63
N SER A 88 9.51 20.06 -6.86
CA SER A 88 9.89 21.34 -7.44
C SER A 88 11.16 21.09 -8.27
N PRO A 89 11.18 21.45 -9.56
CA PRO A 89 12.42 21.38 -10.32
C PRO A 89 13.49 22.21 -9.59
N PRO A 90 14.76 21.77 -9.60
CA PRO A 90 15.83 22.57 -9.00
C PRO A 90 15.76 23.97 -9.61
N ALA A 91 15.77 24.99 -8.75
CA ALA A 91 15.79 26.38 -9.20
C ALA A 91 16.95 26.54 -10.17
N LEU A 92 16.66 26.91 -11.42
CA LEU A 92 17.67 27.36 -12.34
C LEU A 92 18.28 28.61 -11.70
N VAL A 93 19.48 28.45 -11.15
CA VAL A 93 20.30 29.54 -10.65
C VAL A 93 20.64 30.36 -11.89
N GLY A 94 20.02 31.53 -12.02
CA GLY A 94 20.36 32.50 -13.05
C GLY A 94 21.73 33.10 -12.74
N ASP A 95 22.52 33.27 -13.81
CA ASP A 95 23.86 33.86 -13.89
C ASP A 95 24.00 35.18 -13.10
#